data_AF-A0A3D9HV58-F1
#
_entry.id   AF-A0A3D9HV58-F1
#
_cell.length_a   1.000
_cell.length_b   1.000
_cell.length_c   1.000
_cell.angle_alpha   90.00
_cell.angle_beta   90.00
_cell.angle_gamma   90.00
#
_symmetry.space_group_name_H-M   'P 1'
#
loop_
_entity.id
_entity.type
_entity.pdbx_description
1 polymer ?
#
loop_
_entity_poly.entity_id
_entity_poly.type
_entity_poly.pdbx_seq_one_letter_code
_entity_poly.pdbx_strand_id
1 'polypeptide(L)'
;MITSAQIRAGRALINAKQSELAKAAGVSLATLNNIERGLGDPRASTLEAIQRALESAGVTMESDGVHETVSLSTLLRPTTYDTYAASQRVLELLTQDKLFKLDRLLFFVRWAHNVHEGDEPHRICLLAEGKSRSILFDQVDFNLSGGARVAEVAGIMLVAFAKYGADLEYIPDILDDTTINPADEVAARLRNADRMVLSHPKDLVDLIGNWEGLVAHFGDRQGHPMQNLVQFLKVTGRTG
;
A
#
# COMPACT_ATOMS: atom_id res chain seq x y z
N MET A 1 -18.45 -5.56 -21.88
CA MET A 1 -17.41 -4.68 -22.45
C MET A 1 -17.64 -3.30 -21.87
N ILE A 2 -16.61 -2.63 -21.34
CA ILE A 2 -16.76 -1.30 -20.72
C ILE A 2 -16.98 -0.21 -21.77
N THR A 3 -17.74 0.84 -21.40
CA THR A 3 -18.04 1.97 -22.30
C THR A 3 -17.11 3.16 -22.09
N SER A 4 -17.06 4.08 -23.06
CA SER A 4 -16.31 5.33 -22.95
C SER A 4 -16.83 6.23 -21.82
N ALA A 5 -18.11 6.13 -21.47
CA ALA A 5 -18.71 6.81 -20.33
C ALA A 5 -18.20 6.20 -19.01
N GLN A 6 -18.21 4.88 -18.87
CA GLN A 6 -17.69 4.18 -17.70
C GLN A 6 -16.19 4.47 -17.48
N ILE A 7 -15.37 4.50 -18.54
CA ILE A 7 -13.94 4.84 -18.44
C ILE A 7 -13.76 6.25 -17.87
N ARG A 8 -14.48 7.25 -18.41
CA ARG A 8 -14.40 8.64 -17.94
C ARG A 8 -14.88 8.79 -16.49
N ALA A 9 -15.98 8.12 -16.14
CA ALA A 9 -16.53 8.14 -14.78
C ALA A 9 -15.56 7.50 -13.79
N GLY A 10 -15.03 6.31 -14.10
CA GLY A 10 -14.05 5.61 -13.25
C GLY A 10 -12.80 6.45 -13.02
N ARG A 11 -12.26 7.04 -14.10
CA ARG A 11 -11.12 7.95 -14.02
C ARG A 11 -11.41 9.18 -13.15
N ALA A 12 -12.61 9.73 -13.22
CA ALA A 12 -13.02 10.87 -12.41
C ALA A 12 -13.11 10.53 -10.91
N LEU A 13 -13.66 9.36 -10.55
CA LEU A 13 -13.76 8.90 -9.16
C LEU A 13 -12.40 8.84 -8.45
N ILE A 14 -11.37 8.37 -9.15
CA ILE A 14 -9.99 8.26 -8.62
C ILE A 14 -9.14 9.51 -8.89
N ASN A 15 -9.73 10.58 -9.44
CA ASN A 15 -9.05 11.81 -9.80
C ASN A 15 -7.77 11.61 -10.65
N ALA A 16 -7.86 10.68 -11.61
CA ALA A 16 -6.74 10.36 -12.50
C ALA A 16 -6.79 11.20 -13.79
N LYS A 17 -5.61 11.62 -14.24
CA LYS A 17 -5.43 12.20 -15.57
C LYS A 17 -5.51 11.09 -16.63
N GLN A 18 -5.93 11.42 -17.85
CA GLN A 18 -5.89 10.48 -18.97
C GLN A 18 -4.48 9.89 -19.16
N SER A 19 -3.43 10.72 -19.02
CA SER A 19 -2.04 10.25 -19.11
C SER A 19 -1.65 9.25 -18.03
N GLU A 20 -2.26 9.31 -16.85
CA GLU A 20 -1.99 8.38 -15.75
C GLU A 20 -2.66 7.03 -16.04
N LEU A 21 -3.93 7.05 -16.47
CA LEU A 21 -4.66 5.83 -16.88
C LEU A 21 -4.03 5.17 -18.10
N ALA A 22 -3.62 5.94 -19.11
CA ALA A 22 -2.97 5.40 -20.31
C ALA A 22 -1.68 4.65 -19.95
N LYS A 23 -0.85 5.24 -19.07
CA LYS A 23 0.37 4.60 -18.57
C LYS A 23 0.07 3.34 -17.76
N ALA A 24 -0.90 3.40 -16.85
CA ALA A 24 -1.30 2.26 -16.04
C ALA A 24 -1.82 1.08 -16.88
N ALA A 25 -2.58 1.38 -17.94
CA ALA A 25 -3.12 0.39 -18.87
C ALA A 25 -2.13 -0.06 -19.96
N GLY A 26 -0.92 0.53 -20.04
CA GLY A 26 0.06 0.20 -21.08
C GLY A 26 -0.36 0.60 -22.50
N VAL A 27 -1.18 1.65 -22.64
CA VAL A 27 -1.68 2.15 -23.94
C VAL A 27 -1.17 3.57 -24.22
N SER A 28 -1.19 3.99 -25.49
CA SER A 28 -0.83 5.37 -25.83
C SER A 28 -1.89 6.37 -25.33
N LEU A 29 -1.46 7.59 -24.97
CA LEU A 29 -2.40 8.66 -24.59
C LEU A 29 -3.38 9.00 -25.73
N ALA A 30 -2.91 8.97 -26.98
CA ALA A 30 -3.77 9.20 -28.14
C ALA A 30 -4.85 8.12 -28.28
N THR A 31 -4.48 6.85 -28.05
CA THR A 31 -5.43 5.72 -28.03
C THR A 31 -6.50 5.93 -26.97
N LEU A 32 -6.12 6.23 -25.72
CA LEU A 32 -7.09 6.46 -24.65
C LEU A 32 -8.00 7.67 -24.94
N ASN A 33 -7.45 8.76 -25.48
CA ASN A 33 -8.22 9.96 -25.84
C ASN A 33 -9.29 9.63 -26.90
N ASN A 34 -8.91 8.90 -27.96
CA ASN A 34 -9.87 8.48 -28.99
C ASN A 34 -10.97 7.59 -28.40
N ILE A 35 -10.61 6.63 -27.54
CA ILE A 35 -11.58 5.76 -26.85
C ILE A 35 -12.56 6.56 -25.99
N GLU A 36 -12.06 7.48 -25.14
CA GLU A 36 -12.93 8.29 -24.28
C GLU A 36 -13.85 9.24 -25.09
N ARG A 37 -13.48 9.58 -26.33
CA ARG A 37 -14.30 10.36 -27.28
C ARG A 37 -15.24 9.51 -28.14
N GLY A 38 -15.19 8.18 -28.02
CA GLY A 38 -15.97 7.26 -28.87
C GLY A 38 -15.52 7.24 -30.33
N LEU A 39 -14.24 7.52 -30.59
CA LEU A 39 -13.67 7.53 -31.93
C LEU A 39 -12.99 6.20 -32.26
N GLY A 40 -13.36 5.62 -33.41
CA GLY A 40 -12.81 4.36 -33.89
C GLY A 40 -13.40 3.12 -33.20
N ASP A 41 -12.84 1.95 -33.52
CA ASP A 41 -13.24 0.67 -32.94
C ASP A 41 -12.07 0.08 -32.12
N PRO A 42 -12.07 0.25 -30.78
CA PRO A 42 -10.98 -0.22 -29.95
C PRO A 42 -10.95 -1.74 -29.84
N ARG A 43 -9.75 -2.31 -29.90
CA ARG A 43 -9.55 -3.75 -29.68
C ARG A 43 -10.05 -4.15 -28.29
N ALA A 44 -10.68 -5.31 -28.19
CA ALA A 44 -11.13 -5.87 -26.91
C ALA A 44 -10.00 -5.91 -25.87
N SER A 45 -8.79 -6.32 -26.28
CA SER A 45 -7.61 -6.36 -25.39
C SER A 45 -7.20 -4.98 -24.85
N THR A 46 -7.43 -3.90 -25.60
CA THR A 46 -7.18 -2.53 -25.14
C THR A 46 -8.20 -2.12 -24.07
N LEU A 47 -9.48 -2.44 -24.28
CA LEU A 47 -10.52 -2.17 -23.29
C LEU A 47 -10.31 -2.98 -22.02
N GLU A 48 -9.92 -4.25 -22.12
CA GLU A 48 -9.56 -5.09 -20.97
C GLU A 48 -8.37 -4.50 -20.18
N ALA A 49 -7.33 -4.00 -20.85
CA ALA A 49 -6.20 -3.40 -20.17
C ALA A 49 -6.59 -2.13 -19.39
N ILE A 50 -7.46 -1.29 -19.97
CA ILE A 50 -8.02 -0.11 -19.30
C ILE A 50 -8.90 -0.53 -18.12
N GLN A 51 -9.74 -1.55 -18.32
CA GLN A 51 -10.62 -2.09 -17.29
C GLN A 51 -9.80 -2.56 -16.08
N ARG A 52 -8.79 -3.42 -16.29
CA ARG A 52 -7.92 -3.94 -15.22
C ARG A 52 -7.17 -2.83 -14.49
N ALA A 53 -6.72 -1.80 -15.21
CA ALA A 53 -6.07 -0.64 -14.59
C ALA A 53 -7.03 0.10 -13.64
N LEU A 54 -8.27 0.35 -14.05
CA LEU A 54 -9.29 0.96 -13.19
C LEU A 54 -9.68 0.04 -12.01
N GLU A 55 -9.82 -1.26 -12.23
CA GLU A 55 -10.14 -2.25 -11.19
C GLU A 55 -9.04 -2.32 -10.12
N SER A 56 -7.77 -2.33 -10.50
CA SER A 56 -6.64 -2.21 -9.55
C SER A 56 -6.64 -0.87 -8.79
N ALA A 57 -7.22 0.18 -9.39
CA ALA A 57 -7.50 1.46 -8.75
C ALA A 57 -8.78 1.46 -7.89
N GLY A 58 -9.42 0.31 -7.70
CA GLY A 58 -10.57 0.11 -6.83
C GLY A 58 -11.90 0.50 -7.46
N VAL A 59 -11.90 0.74 -8.78
CA VAL A 59 -13.10 1.08 -9.53
C VAL A 59 -13.75 -0.18 -10.05
N THR A 60 -15.03 -0.37 -9.77
CA THR A 60 -15.85 -1.43 -10.37
C THR A 60 -16.79 -0.82 -11.40
N MET A 61 -16.96 -1.48 -12.54
CA MET A 61 -17.83 -1.06 -13.62
C MET A 61 -18.80 -2.20 -13.95
N GLU A 62 -20.09 -1.93 -13.87
CA GLU A 62 -21.16 -2.91 -14.07
C GLU A 62 -22.21 -2.38 -15.04
N SER A 63 -22.91 -3.29 -15.71
CA SER A 63 -24.09 -2.96 -16.50
C SER A 63 -25.09 -4.12 -16.47
N ASP A 64 -26.36 -3.81 -16.26
CA ASP A 64 -27.48 -4.76 -16.17
C ASP A 64 -28.46 -4.66 -17.36
N GLY A 65 -28.08 -3.94 -18.42
CA GLY A 65 -28.91 -3.67 -19.60
C GLY A 65 -29.90 -2.52 -19.43
N VAL A 66 -30.11 -2.02 -18.21
CA VAL A 66 -30.93 -0.83 -17.92
C VAL A 66 -30.05 0.31 -17.39
N HIS A 67 -29.02 -0.03 -16.62
CA HIS A 67 -28.12 0.87 -15.93
C HIS A 67 -26.65 0.57 -16.30
N GLU A 68 -25.85 1.63 -16.30
CA GLU A 68 -24.39 1.54 -16.24
C GLU A 68 -23.96 2.13 -14.90
N THR A 69 -23.27 1.33 -14.09
CA THR A 69 -22.83 1.73 -12.75
C THR A 69 -21.30 1.77 -12.73
N VAL A 70 -20.77 2.80 -12.09
CA VAL A 70 -19.35 2.89 -11.74
C VAL A 70 -19.25 3.22 -10.26
N SER A 71 -18.57 2.38 -9.50
CA SER A 71 -18.38 2.53 -8.06
C SER A 71 -16.90 2.53 -7.71
N LEU A 72 -16.56 3.13 -6.57
CA LEU A 72 -15.20 3.15 -6.03
C LEU A 72 -15.20 2.54 -4.63
N SER A 73 -14.35 1.54 -4.44
CA SER A 73 -13.98 1.04 -3.12
C SER A 73 -13.06 2.04 -2.43
N THR A 74 -13.62 2.90 -1.59
CA THR A 74 -12.89 3.96 -0.86
C THR A 74 -12.01 3.40 0.25
N LEU A 75 -12.23 2.15 0.67
CA LEU A 75 -11.38 1.44 1.62
C LEU A 75 -11.15 0.01 1.11
N LEU A 76 -9.89 -0.36 0.90
CA LEU A 76 -9.48 -1.73 0.59
C LEU A 76 -8.74 -2.32 1.79
N ARG A 77 -9.06 -3.56 2.15
CA ARG A 77 -8.35 -4.32 3.20
C ARG A 77 -7.89 -5.66 2.61
N PRO A 78 -6.68 -5.74 2.02
CA PRO A 78 -6.20 -6.95 1.39
C PRO A 78 -6.04 -8.07 2.42
N THR A 79 -6.54 -9.27 2.09
CA THR A 79 -6.53 -10.46 2.95
C THR A 79 -5.26 -11.31 2.78
N THR A 80 -4.15 -10.70 2.37
CA THR A 80 -2.99 -11.44 1.88
C THR A 80 -2.21 -12.08 3.03
N TYR A 81 -2.50 -13.36 3.31
CA TYR A 81 -1.75 -14.17 4.28
C TYR A 81 -0.35 -14.58 3.78
N ASP A 82 -0.09 -14.52 2.46
CA ASP A 82 1.25 -14.70 1.90
C ASP A 82 2.05 -13.39 1.96
N THR A 83 3.03 -13.36 2.85
CA THR A 83 3.85 -12.18 3.15
C THR A 83 4.66 -11.69 1.95
N TYR A 84 5.05 -12.59 1.03
CA TYR A 84 5.75 -12.16 -0.19
C TYR A 84 4.80 -11.33 -1.07
N ALA A 85 3.58 -11.83 -1.30
CA ALA A 85 2.58 -11.10 -2.07
C ALA A 85 2.16 -9.79 -1.37
N ALA A 86 2.05 -9.80 -0.05
CA ALA A 86 1.76 -8.61 0.74
C ALA A 86 2.86 -7.55 0.60
N SER A 87 4.14 -7.94 0.75
CA SER A 87 5.28 -7.02 0.66
C SER A 87 5.42 -6.45 -0.76
N GLN A 88 5.26 -7.28 -1.80
CA GLN A 88 5.23 -6.81 -3.19
C GLN A 88 4.13 -5.78 -3.40
N ARG A 89 2.91 -6.05 -2.90
CA ARG A 89 1.79 -5.10 -3.06
C ARG A 89 2.06 -3.76 -2.37
N VAL A 90 2.64 -3.79 -1.17
CA VAL A 90 3.05 -2.56 -0.46
C VAL A 90 4.14 -1.84 -1.26
N LEU A 91 5.16 -2.54 -1.73
CA LEU A 91 6.25 -1.95 -2.50
C LEU A 91 5.74 -1.34 -3.82
N GLU A 92 4.83 -2.00 -4.54
CA GLU A 92 4.18 -1.45 -5.73
C GLU A 92 3.41 -0.16 -5.42
N LEU A 93 2.65 -0.16 -4.34
CA LEU A 93 1.92 1.02 -3.87
C LEU A 93 2.86 2.18 -3.57
N LEU A 94 3.99 1.91 -2.92
CA LEU A 94 4.97 2.95 -2.59
C LEU A 94 5.79 3.40 -3.81
N THR A 95 6.03 2.52 -4.79
CA THR A 95 6.97 2.79 -5.89
C THR A 95 6.32 3.21 -7.20
N GLN A 96 5.27 2.52 -7.62
CA GLN A 96 4.85 2.44 -9.03
C GLN A 96 3.37 2.69 -9.27
N ASP A 97 2.50 2.67 -8.26
CA ASP A 97 1.06 2.85 -8.45
C ASP A 97 0.76 4.24 -9.06
N LYS A 98 0.31 4.24 -10.33
CA LYS A 98 0.06 5.47 -11.10
C LYS A 98 -1.31 6.06 -10.84
N LEU A 99 -2.21 5.27 -10.27
CA LEU A 99 -3.61 5.61 -10.05
C LEU A 99 -3.93 5.81 -8.57
N PHE A 100 -2.99 5.49 -7.69
CA PHE A 100 -3.04 5.82 -6.28
C PHE A 100 -1.97 6.85 -5.92
N LYS A 101 -2.42 8.04 -5.52
CA LYS A 101 -1.54 9.08 -4.97
C LYS A 101 -1.59 8.96 -3.46
N LEU A 102 -0.54 8.40 -2.88
CA LEU A 102 -0.35 8.34 -1.43
C LEU A 102 -0.17 9.76 -0.89
N ASP A 103 -1.03 10.16 0.03
CA ASP A 103 -0.91 11.44 0.75
C ASP A 103 -0.31 11.23 2.14
N ARG A 104 -0.64 10.11 2.82
CA ARG A 104 -0.10 9.76 4.14
C ARG A 104 0.12 8.27 4.28
N LEU A 105 1.18 7.90 4.97
CA LEU A 105 1.48 6.51 5.32
C LEU A 105 1.62 6.39 6.83
N LEU A 106 0.68 5.69 7.44
CA LEU A 106 0.68 5.39 8.87
C LEU A 106 1.17 3.97 9.09
N PHE A 107 2.21 3.81 9.90
CA PHE A 107 2.60 2.53 10.49
C PHE A 107 1.94 2.34 11.84
N PHE A 108 1.63 1.10 12.19
CA PHE A 108 1.20 0.77 13.55
C PHE A 108 1.53 -0.67 13.85
N VAL A 109 1.45 -1.03 15.12
CA VAL A 109 1.65 -2.39 15.59
C VAL A 109 0.35 -2.88 16.20
N ARG A 110 0.01 -4.15 15.96
CA ARG A 110 -1.09 -4.81 16.64
C ARG A 110 -0.69 -6.17 17.20
N TRP A 111 -1.48 -6.67 18.15
CA TRP A 111 -1.49 -8.09 18.53
C TRP A 111 -2.00 -8.95 17.37
N ALA A 112 -1.38 -10.12 17.21
CA ALA A 112 -1.75 -11.14 16.24
C ALA A 112 -2.90 -12.02 16.77
N HIS A 113 -3.75 -12.47 15.85
CA HIS A 113 -4.84 -13.39 16.17
C HIS A 113 -4.30 -14.80 16.39
N ASN A 114 -4.78 -15.52 17.41
CA ASN A 114 -4.51 -16.96 17.65
C ASN A 114 -3.04 -17.37 17.45
N VAL A 115 -2.12 -16.66 18.10
CA VAL A 115 -0.68 -16.88 17.98
C VAL A 115 -0.31 -18.34 18.31
N HIS A 116 0.34 -19.01 17.36
CA HIS A 116 0.90 -20.35 17.57
C HIS A 116 2.24 -20.27 18.31
N GLU A 117 2.59 -21.34 19.01
CA GLU A 117 3.85 -21.44 19.74
C GLU A 117 5.05 -21.28 18.79
N GLY A 118 5.84 -20.21 18.97
CA GLY A 118 7.01 -19.88 18.14
C GLY A 118 6.87 -18.63 17.28
N ASP A 119 5.65 -18.11 17.07
CA ASP A 119 5.43 -16.86 16.36
C ASP A 119 5.60 -15.64 17.29
N GLU A 120 6.19 -14.57 16.77
CA GLU A 120 6.15 -13.29 17.45
C GLU A 120 4.70 -12.79 17.51
N PRO A 121 4.16 -12.38 18.67
CA PRO A 121 2.73 -12.14 18.83
C PRO A 121 2.27 -10.82 18.22
N HIS A 122 3.15 -10.07 17.56
CA HIS A 122 2.85 -8.75 17.03
C HIS A 122 2.98 -8.69 15.51
N ARG A 123 2.22 -7.79 14.89
CA ARG A 123 2.30 -7.49 13.46
C ARG A 123 2.54 -6.01 13.23
N ILE A 124 3.46 -5.71 12.34
CA ILE A 124 3.66 -4.38 11.78
C ILE A 124 2.65 -4.22 10.65
N CYS A 125 1.85 -3.17 10.72
CA CYS A 125 0.74 -2.93 9.82
C CYS A 125 0.85 -1.53 9.22
N LEU A 126 0.14 -1.30 8.11
CA LEU A 126 0.15 -0.04 7.41
C LEU A 126 -1.27 0.42 7.06
N LEU A 127 -1.52 1.71 7.20
CA LEU A 127 -2.66 2.39 6.57
C LEU A 127 -2.10 3.39 5.56
N ALA A 128 -2.31 3.10 4.28
CA ALA A 128 -1.97 3.97 3.17
C ALA A 128 -3.18 4.83 2.80
N GLU A 129 -3.11 6.13 3.00
CA GLU A 129 -4.20 7.06 2.74
C GLU A 129 -3.89 7.91 1.50
N GLY A 130 -4.80 7.91 0.54
CA GLY A 130 -4.77 8.83 -0.61
C GLY A 130 -6.09 9.60 -0.71
N LYS A 131 -6.16 10.53 -1.66
CA LYS A 131 -7.31 11.46 -1.79
C LYS A 131 -8.66 10.79 -1.97
N SER A 132 -8.72 9.73 -2.78
CA SER A 132 -9.99 9.08 -3.15
C SER A 132 -10.23 7.75 -2.44
N ARG A 133 -9.19 7.14 -1.88
CA ARG A 133 -9.27 5.83 -1.23
C ARG A 133 -8.17 5.63 -0.21
N SER A 134 -8.33 4.64 0.65
CA SER A 134 -7.31 4.15 1.58
C SER A 134 -7.13 2.64 1.43
N ILE A 135 -5.95 2.15 1.78
CA ILE A 135 -5.64 0.72 1.82
C ILE A 135 -5.09 0.36 3.19
N LEU A 136 -5.76 -0.58 3.87
CA LEU A 136 -5.41 -1.07 5.20
C LEU A 136 -4.73 -2.43 5.08
N PHE A 137 -3.43 -2.46 5.35
CA PHE A 137 -2.61 -3.67 5.42
C PHE A 137 -2.44 -4.10 6.87
N ASP A 138 -3.51 -4.65 7.44
CA ASP A 138 -3.49 -5.13 8.82
C ASP A 138 -3.74 -6.63 8.95
N GLN A 139 -4.12 -7.31 7.86
CA GLN A 139 -4.19 -8.77 7.79
C GLN A 139 -2.89 -9.42 7.27
N VAL A 140 -1.82 -8.62 7.17
CA VAL A 140 -0.50 -9.05 6.69
C VAL A 140 0.35 -9.65 7.81
N ASP A 141 1.21 -10.61 7.46
CA ASP A 141 2.13 -11.27 8.40
C ASP A 141 3.51 -10.61 8.43
N PHE A 142 3.57 -9.28 8.53
CA PHE A 142 4.84 -8.58 8.75
C PHE A 142 5.20 -8.59 10.22
N ASN A 143 6.29 -9.25 10.57
CA ASN A 143 6.81 -9.36 11.93
C ASN A 143 8.35 -9.32 11.89
N LEU A 144 9.00 -9.41 13.05
CA LEU A 144 10.46 -9.37 13.17
C LEU A 144 11.04 -10.74 13.52
N SER A 145 10.25 -11.81 13.37
CA SER A 145 10.66 -13.20 13.62
C SER A 145 11.40 -13.78 12.42
N GLY A 146 12.72 -13.92 12.57
CA GLY A 146 13.58 -14.57 11.56
C GLY A 146 13.96 -13.68 10.37
N GLY A 147 14.92 -14.16 9.59
CA GLY A 147 15.59 -13.33 8.58
C GLY A 147 14.72 -12.90 7.40
N ALA A 148 13.84 -13.78 6.90
CA ALA A 148 12.98 -13.45 5.76
C ALA A 148 11.97 -12.34 6.10
N ARG A 149 11.32 -12.43 7.26
CA ARG A 149 10.34 -11.44 7.75
C ARG A 149 11.00 -10.08 7.99
N VAL A 150 12.17 -10.08 8.64
CA VAL A 150 12.96 -8.85 8.84
C VAL A 150 13.38 -8.24 7.49
N ALA A 151 13.74 -9.05 6.49
CA ALA A 151 14.06 -8.55 5.15
C ALA A 151 12.86 -7.83 4.51
N GLU A 152 11.66 -8.38 4.61
CA GLU A 152 10.42 -7.79 4.07
C GLU A 152 10.12 -6.44 4.72
N VAL A 153 10.12 -6.39 6.06
CA VAL A 153 9.89 -5.15 6.82
C VAL A 153 10.95 -4.10 6.49
N ALA A 154 12.24 -4.48 6.47
CA ALA A 154 13.32 -3.57 6.15
C ALA A 154 13.23 -3.01 4.71
N GLY A 155 12.80 -3.84 3.76
CA GLY A 155 12.58 -3.41 2.37
C GLY A 155 11.46 -2.38 2.26
N ILE A 156 10.33 -2.61 2.94
CA ILE A 156 9.20 -1.67 3.00
C ILE A 156 9.64 -0.36 3.63
N MET A 157 10.31 -0.41 4.79
CA MET A 157 10.81 0.77 5.49
C MET A 157 11.80 1.56 4.63
N LEU A 158 12.75 0.90 3.97
CA LEU A 158 13.71 1.57 3.09
C LEU A 158 12.98 2.41 2.02
N VAL A 159 12.00 1.81 1.33
CA VAL A 159 11.25 2.53 0.30
C VAL A 159 10.39 3.63 0.90
N ALA A 160 9.73 3.37 2.02
CA ALA A 160 8.90 4.36 2.71
C ALA A 160 9.73 5.59 3.10
N PHE A 161 10.88 5.41 3.75
CA PHE A 161 11.76 6.49 4.19
C PHE A 161 12.45 7.22 3.04
N ALA A 162 12.78 6.51 1.95
CA ALA A 162 13.39 7.10 0.77
C ALA A 162 12.43 8.02 0.00
N LYS A 163 11.12 7.71 0.02
CA LYS A 163 10.13 8.44 -0.78
C LYS A 163 9.29 9.44 0.01
N TYR A 164 8.92 9.11 1.24
CA TYR A 164 7.92 9.85 2.01
C TYR A 164 8.51 10.54 3.24
N GLY A 165 9.63 10.04 3.78
CA GLY A 165 10.44 10.77 4.76
C GLY A 165 9.65 11.39 5.91
N ALA A 166 9.46 12.71 5.89
CA ALA A 166 8.76 13.48 6.93
C ALA A 166 7.23 13.23 6.97
N ASP A 167 6.65 12.66 5.92
CA ASP A 167 5.22 12.35 5.82
C ASP A 167 4.88 10.94 6.36
N LEU A 168 5.86 10.26 6.97
CA LEU A 168 5.65 9.00 7.65
C LEU A 168 5.14 9.22 9.07
N GLU A 169 4.08 8.53 9.42
CA GLU A 169 3.48 8.56 10.75
C GLU A 169 3.53 7.17 11.38
N TYR A 170 3.51 7.11 12.70
CA TYR A 170 3.25 5.87 13.43
C TYR A 170 2.39 6.09 14.68
N ILE A 171 1.75 5.03 15.15
CA ILE A 171 1.11 4.99 16.48
C ILE A 171 2.14 4.47 17.48
N PRO A 172 2.45 5.20 18.57
CA PRO A 172 3.50 4.85 19.53
C PRO A 172 3.09 3.79 20.57
N ASP A 173 1.96 3.11 20.35
CA ASP A 173 1.40 2.07 21.20
C ASP A 173 1.09 0.80 20.41
N ILE A 174 1.10 -0.34 21.09
CA ILE A 174 0.66 -1.62 20.53
C ILE A 174 -0.87 -1.71 20.64
N LEU A 175 -1.53 -1.82 19.49
CA LEU A 175 -2.98 -1.96 19.41
C LEU A 175 -3.44 -3.41 19.65
N ASP A 176 -4.69 -3.55 20.09
CA ASP A 176 -5.43 -4.81 20.04
C ASP A 176 -5.51 -5.37 18.61
N ASP A 177 -5.87 -6.65 18.50
CA ASP A 177 -6.02 -7.29 17.19
C ASP A 177 -7.10 -6.61 16.35
N THR A 178 -6.65 -5.78 15.40
CA THR A 178 -7.55 -5.02 14.52
C THR A 178 -8.35 -5.93 13.58
N THR A 179 -7.94 -7.17 13.36
CA THR A 179 -8.54 -8.08 12.37
C THR A 179 -9.92 -8.58 12.75
N ILE A 180 -10.28 -8.51 14.04
CA ILE A 180 -11.58 -8.94 14.56
C ILE A 180 -12.71 -7.92 14.28
N ASN A 181 -12.35 -6.68 13.94
CA ASN A 181 -13.31 -5.58 13.72
C ASN A 181 -13.46 -5.26 12.22
N PRO A 182 -14.61 -4.69 11.80
CA PRO A 182 -14.82 -4.20 10.45
C PRO A 182 -13.74 -3.20 9.98
N ALA A 183 -13.44 -3.21 8.68
CA ALA A 183 -12.34 -2.42 8.12
C ALA A 183 -12.53 -0.91 8.33
N ASP A 184 -13.75 -0.43 8.15
CA ASP A 184 -14.14 0.98 8.24
C ASP A 184 -14.05 1.50 9.68
N GLU A 185 -14.47 0.70 10.66
CA GLU A 185 -14.31 1.01 12.08
C GLU A 185 -12.83 1.10 12.47
N VAL A 186 -12.01 0.13 12.04
CA VAL A 186 -10.56 0.15 12.27
C VAL A 186 -9.93 1.38 11.63
N ALA A 187 -10.24 1.66 10.37
CA ALA A 187 -9.67 2.81 9.67
C ALA A 187 -10.09 4.14 10.33
N ALA A 188 -11.33 4.25 10.82
CA ALA A 188 -11.77 5.41 11.58
C ALA A 188 -11.02 5.55 12.92
N ARG A 189 -10.80 4.44 13.64
CA ARG A 189 -10.01 4.43 14.88
C ARG A 189 -8.56 4.88 14.62
N LEU A 190 -7.90 4.32 13.60
CA LEU A 190 -6.54 4.68 13.21
C LEU A 190 -6.43 6.15 12.76
N ARG A 191 -7.47 6.71 12.13
CA ARG A 191 -7.55 8.14 11.77
C ARG A 191 -7.60 9.11 12.94
N ASN A 192 -8.15 8.67 14.06
CA ASN A 192 -8.31 9.47 15.26
C ASN A 192 -7.32 9.10 16.38
N ALA A 193 -6.42 8.16 16.13
CA ALA A 193 -5.39 7.77 17.09
C ALA A 193 -4.35 8.88 17.28
N ASP A 194 -3.68 8.86 18.44
CA ASP A 194 -2.50 9.69 18.65
C ASP A 194 -1.36 9.18 17.75
N ARG A 195 -0.93 10.04 16.83
CA ARG A 195 0.09 9.74 15.82
C ARG A 195 1.32 10.59 16.05
N MET A 196 2.48 9.99 15.83
CA MET A 196 3.78 10.68 15.87
C MET A 196 4.46 10.58 14.51
N VAL A 197 5.33 11.53 14.21
CA VAL A 197 6.17 11.46 13.00
C VAL A 197 7.15 10.31 13.18
N LEU A 198 7.18 9.38 12.23
CA LEU A 198 8.13 8.28 12.21
C LEU A 198 9.45 8.77 11.61
N SER A 199 10.28 9.38 12.46
CA SER A 199 11.53 10.02 12.07
C SER A 199 12.66 9.02 11.83
N HIS A 200 12.59 7.86 12.50
CA HIS A 200 13.57 6.80 12.41
C HIS A 200 12.90 5.42 12.58
N PRO A 201 13.32 4.36 11.84
CA PRO A 201 12.69 3.03 11.97
C PRO A 201 12.71 2.46 13.40
N LYS A 202 13.71 2.83 14.20
CA LYS A 202 13.85 2.48 15.62
C LYS A 202 12.57 2.75 16.40
N ASP A 203 11.92 3.88 16.17
CA ASP A 203 10.73 4.32 16.92
C ASP A 203 9.57 3.33 16.81
N LEU A 204 9.43 2.65 15.66
CA LEU A 204 8.43 1.61 15.45
C LEU A 204 8.96 0.22 15.85
N VAL A 205 10.20 -0.10 15.49
CA VAL A 205 10.80 -1.42 15.71
C VAL A 205 10.92 -1.74 17.20
N ASP A 206 11.33 -0.76 18.01
CA ASP A 206 11.53 -0.94 19.45
C ASP A 206 10.22 -1.09 20.23
N LEU A 207 9.05 -0.89 19.60
CA LEU A 207 7.76 -1.26 20.21
C LEU A 207 7.65 -2.77 20.44
N ILE A 208 8.27 -3.59 19.58
CA ILE A 208 8.11 -5.06 19.60
C ILE A 208 9.41 -5.84 19.51
N GLY A 209 10.53 -5.19 19.21
CA GLY A 209 11.82 -5.82 19.03
C GLY A 209 12.97 -5.00 19.59
N ASN A 210 14.13 -5.14 18.95
CA ASN A 210 15.33 -4.39 19.31
C ASN A 210 16.06 -3.99 18.02
N TRP A 211 15.94 -2.71 17.65
CA TRP A 211 16.55 -2.14 16.45
C TRP A 211 18.06 -2.38 16.39
N GLU A 212 18.79 -2.13 17.48
CA GLU A 212 20.24 -2.29 17.52
C GLU A 212 20.64 -3.76 17.31
N GLY A 213 19.89 -4.69 17.91
CA GLY A 213 20.08 -6.13 17.70
C GLY A 213 19.84 -6.54 16.24
N LEU A 214 18.79 -6.02 15.61
CA LEU A 214 18.51 -6.30 14.19
C LEU A 214 19.59 -5.71 13.28
N VAL A 215 20.05 -4.48 13.53
CA VAL A 215 21.14 -3.85 12.77
C VAL A 215 22.44 -4.64 12.94
N ALA A 216 22.79 -5.05 14.17
CA ALA A 216 23.98 -5.85 14.41
C ALA A 216 23.93 -7.21 13.68
N HIS A 217 22.75 -7.84 13.63
CA HIS A 217 22.60 -9.16 13.03
C HIS A 217 22.51 -9.13 11.49
N PHE A 218 21.81 -8.14 10.93
CA PHE A 218 21.45 -8.09 9.50
C PHE A 218 22.05 -6.90 8.73
N GLY A 219 22.53 -5.85 9.40
CA GLY A 219 22.97 -4.60 8.79
C GLY A 219 24.23 -4.72 7.93
N ASP A 220 25.09 -5.70 8.20
CA ASP A 220 26.30 -5.96 7.40
C ASP A 220 26.13 -7.15 6.43
N ARG A 221 24.95 -7.77 6.38
CA ARG A 221 24.70 -8.91 5.48
C ARG A 221 24.50 -8.44 4.05
N GLN A 222 25.44 -8.81 3.18
CA GLN A 222 25.36 -8.49 1.75
C GLN A 222 24.05 -9.00 1.13
N GLY A 223 23.34 -8.09 0.46
CA GLY A 223 22.08 -8.40 -0.23
C GLY A 223 20.84 -8.41 0.67
N HIS A 224 20.99 -8.25 1.98
CA HIS A 224 19.86 -8.13 2.89
C HIS A 224 19.30 -6.68 2.87
N PRO A 225 17.97 -6.45 2.75
CA PRO A 225 17.39 -5.10 2.70
C PRO A 225 17.75 -4.21 3.90
N MET A 226 17.96 -4.80 5.07
CA MET A 226 18.44 -4.08 6.27
C MET A 226 19.77 -3.35 6.03
N GLN A 227 20.71 -3.94 5.29
CA GLN A 227 21.97 -3.27 4.96
C GLN A 227 21.72 -1.97 4.21
N ASN A 228 20.85 -2.01 3.19
CA ASN A 228 20.50 -0.85 2.39
C ASN A 228 19.75 0.20 3.22
N LEU A 229 18.85 -0.23 4.11
CA LEU A 229 18.15 0.66 5.04
C LEU A 229 19.14 1.41 5.95
N VAL A 230 20.05 0.71 6.59
CA VAL A 230 21.06 1.31 7.48
C VAL A 230 21.98 2.26 6.72
N GLN A 231 22.43 1.89 5.52
CA GLN A 231 23.23 2.78 4.68
C GLN A 231 22.47 4.04 4.28
N PHE A 232 21.21 3.90 3.89
CA PHE A 232 20.35 5.04 3.56
C PHE A 232 20.18 6.00 4.74
N LEU A 233 19.93 5.49 5.94
CA LEU A 233 19.78 6.30 7.15
C LEU A 233 21.07 7.07 7.49
N LYS A 234 22.24 6.42 7.36
CA LYS A 234 23.56 7.07 7.54
C LYS A 234 23.77 8.21 6.54
N VAL A 235 23.49 7.99 5.26
CA VAL A 235 23.67 9.00 4.19
C VAL A 235 22.71 10.18 4.37
N THR A 236 21.51 9.94 4.88
CA THR A 236 20.49 10.98 5.09
C THR A 236 20.58 11.68 6.45
N GLY A 237 21.61 11.37 7.26
CA GLY A 237 21.81 11.99 8.57
C GLY A 237 20.78 11.58 9.62
N ARG A 238 20.02 10.52 9.36
CA ARG A 238 19.04 9.94 10.30
C ARG A 238 19.72 8.87 11.15
N THR A 239 20.79 9.24 11.85
CA THR A 239 21.47 8.34 12.78
C THR A 239 20.80 8.46 14.15
N GLY A 240 19.75 7.66 14.37
CA GLY A 240 19.13 7.47 15.69
C GLY A 240 19.71 6.29 16.44
#